data_AF-A0AAV2PN78-F1
#
_entry.id   AF-A0AAV2PN78-F1
#
_cell.length_a   1.000
_cell.length_b   1.000
_cell.length_c   1.000
_cell.angle_alpha   90.00
_cell.angle_beta   90.00
_cell.angle_gamma   90.00
#
_symmetry.space_group_name_H-M   'P 1'
#
loop_
_entity.id
_entity.type
_entity.pdbx_description
1 polymer ?
#
loop_
_entity_poly.entity_id
_entity_poly.type
_entity_poly.pdbx_seq_one_letter_code
_entity_poly.pdbx_strand_id
1 'polypeptide(L)'
;MIHCIYENMSLLLFNIMKNFLTNAALTVKVDGHSKAKEGCELASLDINMNRKKLEKIEVGTRAREILNDFSVNSESREVFFRKCMAFYTASTKYLMAKLPLKSQFLKDAQYLHPEKRNFSSALNAISRISLEIANLLKNYLQSVFSVPDTTNVSELVDMIRSQWQSYQLCEIPKDWYTIETNKAKKDRLQRQSYWKEVERTWIAILPKEQSGKIVRIDSYWSKVFGIRNEDGACKFVQLSALVKEVLILSHGNAGPEQGFSINKSMIDAHGTKLGEDVLIALRRVKHRILQVGGIQEFEITRALLESVKQSRSRYEEELRSKEKEKSKNVKEKDAQKESELYEIENDIKLVEKGIEVAEKAISDGSNKLDQHLSVKNVNTEKIRADNALIQMGLERKKKLNDDLSNLIKKKKKLKLTK
;
A
#
# COMPACT_ATOMS: atom_id res chain seq x y z
N MET A 1 0.78 7.70 14.55
CA MET A 1 0.62 9.12 14.16
C MET A 1 -0.79 9.43 13.68
N ILE A 2 -1.44 8.49 12.96
CA ILE A 2 -2.80 8.61 12.38
C ILE A 2 -3.85 9.31 13.25
N HIS A 3 -3.88 9.05 14.55
CA HIS A 3 -4.80 9.65 15.52
C HIS A 3 -4.74 11.19 15.64
N CYS A 4 -3.66 11.85 15.18
CA CYS A 4 -3.54 13.32 15.22
C CYS A 4 -3.51 13.93 13.81
N ILE A 5 -3.38 13.11 12.75
CA ILE A 5 -3.15 13.60 11.39
C ILE A 5 -4.33 14.42 10.90
N TYR A 6 -5.57 13.95 11.12
CA TYR A 6 -6.77 14.67 10.69
C TYR A 6 -6.86 16.07 11.31
N GLU A 7 -6.64 16.16 12.63
CA GLU A 7 -6.66 17.42 13.36
C GLU A 7 -5.54 18.36 12.92
N ASN A 8 -4.32 17.84 12.76
CA ASN A 8 -3.18 18.63 12.29
C ASN A 8 -3.40 19.17 10.87
N MET A 9 -3.95 18.37 9.95
CA MET A 9 -4.29 18.82 8.60
C MET A 9 -5.39 19.88 8.62
N SER A 10 -6.42 19.69 9.45
CA SER A 10 -7.50 20.66 9.64
C SER A 10 -6.96 21.99 10.18
N LEU A 11 -6.11 21.93 11.20
CA LEU A 11 -5.48 23.10 11.81
C LEU A 11 -4.55 23.83 10.85
N LEU A 12 -3.75 23.11 10.06
CA LEU A 12 -2.91 23.69 9.01
C LEU A 12 -3.76 24.50 8.02
N LEU A 13 -4.85 23.90 7.54
CA LEU A 13 -5.75 24.57 6.59
C LEU A 13 -6.40 25.80 7.21
N PHE A 14 -6.92 25.67 8.44
CA PHE A 14 -7.50 26.77 9.21
C PHE A 14 -6.51 27.93 9.38
N ASN A 15 -5.27 27.62 9.75
CA ASN A 15 -4.23 28.61 10.01
C ASN A 15 -3.79 29.39 8.78
N ILE A 16 -3.94 28.83 7.58
CA ILE A 16 -3.71 29.56 6.33
C ILE A 16 -4.95 30.38 5.98
N MET A 17 -6.14 29.80 6.11
CA MET A 17 -7.41 30.48 5.84
C MET A 17 -7.63 31.71 6.71
N LYS A 18 -7.30 31.65 8.01
CA LYS A 18 -7.47 32.78 8.96
C LYS A 18 -6.68 34.02 8.56
N ASN A 19 -5.64 33.88 7.74
CA ASN A 19 -4.79 35.00 7.35
C ASN A 19 -5.49 35.93 6.35
N PHE A 20 -6.43 35.43 5.55
CA PHE A 20 -7.07 36.20 4.47
C PHE A 20 -8.60 36.10 4.40
N LEU A 21 -9.24 35.17 5.13
CA LEU A 21 -10.70 35.04 5.22
C LEU A 21 -11.24 35.67 6.50
N THR A 22 -12.50 36.12 6.46
CA THR A 22 -13.18 36.70 7.63
C THR A 22 -13.50 35.64 8.69
N ASN A 23 -13.51 36.03 9.97
CA ASN A 23 -13.84 35.13 11.07
C ASN A 23 -15.25 34.53 10.95
N ALA A 24 -16.19 35.29 10.39
CA ALA A 24 -17.55 34.81 10.11
C ALA A 24 -17.55 33.64 9.09
N ALA A 25 -16.64 33.64 8.12
CA ALA A 25 -16.53 32.55 7.16
C ALA A 25 -15.96 31.28 7.81
N LEU A 26 -15.10 31.42 8.80
CA LEU A 26 -14.35 30.32 9.43
C LEU A 26 -14.99 29.78 10.71
N THR A 27 -16.13 30.31 11.11
CA THR A 27 -16.85 29.87 12.31
C THR A 27 -18.26 29.40 11.98
N VAL A 28 -18.80 28.54 12.84
CA VAL A 28 -20.19 28.05 12.83
C VAL A 28 -20.78 28.31 14.20
N LYS A 29 -22.04 28.75 14.26
CA LYS A 29 -22.76 28.89 15.53
C LYS A 29 -23.31 27.53 15.95
N VAL A 30 -22.90 27.05 17.11
CA VAL A 30 -23.41 25.83 17.74
C VAL A 30 -23.85 26.23 19.15
N ASP A 31 -25.13 26.02 19.48
CA ASP A 31 -25.72 26.32 20.79
C ASP A 31 -25.44 27.75 21.28
N GLY A 32 -25.52 28.73 20.38
CA GLY A 32 -25.27 30.15 20.68
C GLY A 32 -23.79 30.55 20.73
N HIS A 33 -22.86 29.60 20.68
CA HIS A 33 -21.41 29.85 20.68
C HIS A 33 -20.80 29.71 19.29
N SER A 34 -19.86 30.60 18.94
CA SER A 34 -19.09 30.50 17.70
C SER A 34 -17.96 29.49 17.85
N LYS A 35 -18.05 28.37 17.12
CA LYS A 35 -17.01 27.35 17.02
C LYS A 35 -16.26 27.47 15.70
N ALA A 36 -14.95 27.20 15.69
CA ALA A 36 -14.17 27.10 14.46
C ALA A 36 -14.68 25.96 13.56
N LYS A 37 -14.73 26.19 12.25
CA LYS A 37 -14.94 25.13 11.26
C LYS A 37 -13.75 24.18 11.27
N GLU A 38 -14.02 22.90 11.08
CA GLU A 38 -13.00 21.85 11.12
C GLU A 38 -13.13 20.89 9.93
N GLY A 39 -12.00 20.37 9.46
CA GLY A 39 -11.93 19.26 8.51
C GLY A 39 -12.69 19.49 7.21
N CYS A 40 -13.73 18.69 6.98
CA CYS A 40 -14.53 18.72 5.75
C CYS A 40 -15.26 20.07 5.54
N GLU A 41 -15.63 20.76 6.63
CA GLU A 41 -16.30 22.07 6.57
C GLU A 41 -15.36 23.14 6.01
N LEU A 42 -14.07 23.07 6.36
CA LEU A 42 -13.04 23.94 5.78
C LEU A 42 -12.76 23.55 4.32
N ALA A 43 -12.67 22.26 4.04
CA ALA A 43 -12.38 21.76 2.69
C ALA A 43 -13.48 22.06 1.67
N SER A 44 -14.68 22.43 2.12
CA SER A 44 -15.84 22.73 1.26
C SER A 44 -16.13 24.23 1.16
N LEU A 45 -15.30 25.08 1.76
CA LEU A 45 -15.51 26.52 1.84
C LEU A 45 -15.14 27.21 0.52
N ASP A 46 -16.01 28.10 0.02
CA ASP A 46 -15.66 28.98 -1.11
C ASP A 46 -14.76 30.14 -0.65
N ILE A 47 -13.46 29.99 -0.89
CA ILE A 47 -12.41 30.95 -0.49
C ILE A 47 -12.40 32.23 -1.33
N ASN A 48 -13.19 32.30 -2.42
CA ASN A 48 -13.34 33.52 -3.20
C ASN A 48 -14.33 34.48 -2.55
N MET A 49 -15.26 33.95 -1.76
CA MET A 49 -16.21 34.73 -0.98
C MET A 49 -15.66 35.06 0.41
N ASN A 50 -16.18 36.12 1.04
CA ASN A 50 -15.92 36.47 2.44
C ASN A 50 -14.44 36.73 2.79
N ARG A 51 -13.68 37.24 1.82
CA ARG A 51 -12.29 37.68 1.96
C ARG A 51 -12.20 38.92 2.87
N LYS A 52 -11.13 39.01 3.65
CA LYS A 52 -10.79 40.25 4.35
C LYS A 52 -10.49 41.34 3.33
N LYS A 53 -10.70 42.61 3.72
CA LYS A 53 -10.15 43.76 2.99
C LYS A 53 -8.63 43.61 2.86
N LEU A 54 -8.05 44.05 1.75
CA LEU A 54 -6.61 43.89 1.43
C LEU A 54 -5.70 44.29 2.59
N GLU A 55 -5.94 45.45 3.20
CA GLU A 55 -5.17 45.98 4.33
C GLU A 55 -5.26 45.14 5.62
N LYS A 56 -6.34 44.35 5.77
CA LYS A 56 -6.58 43.49 6.93
C LYS A 56 -6.03 42.07 6.75
N ILE A 57 -5.37 41.77 5.62
CA ILE A 57 -4.69 40.49 5.40
C ILE A 57 -3.49 40.40 6.35
N GLU A 58 -3.25 39.22 6.91
CA GLU A 58 -2.10 38.94 7.76
C GLU A 58 -0.83 38.79 6.91
N VAL A 59 0.19 39.62 7.17
CA VAL A 59 1.47 39.62 6.44
C VAL A 59 2.68 39.57 7.39
N GLY A 60 2.43 39.46 8.71
CA GLY A 60 3.46 39.51 9.74
C GLY A 60 3.81 40.93 10.19
N THR A 61 4.29 41.05 11.42
CA THR A 61 4.59 42.32 12.09
C THR A 61 5.62 43.16 11.34
N ARG A 62 6.76 42.56 11.01
CA ARG A 62 7.87 43.24 10.32
C ARG A 62 7.49 43.76 8.93
N ALA A 63 6.73 42.98 8.16
CA ALA A 63 6.25 43.43 6.87
C ALA A 63 5.22 44.56 7.01
N ARG A 64 4.37 44.51 8.05
CA ARG A 64 3.42 45.59 8.35
C ARG A 64 4.11 46.89 8.71
N GLU A 65 5.17 46.84 9.52
CA GLU A 65 5.97 48.01 9.87
C GLU A 65 6.54 48.69 8.63
N ILE A 66 7.14 47.92 7.72
CA ILE A 66 7.69 48.43 6.46
C ILE A 66 6.59 49.03 5.57
N LEU A 67 5.43 48.39 5.48
CA LEU A 67 4.32 48.88 4.66
C LEU A 67 3.67 50.16 5.22
N ASN A 68 3.80 50.41 6.53
CA ASN A 68 3.28 51.60 7.20
C ASN A 68 4.25 52.79 7.14
N ASP A 69 5.50 52.57 6.70
CA ASP A 69 6.44 53.65 6.44
C ASP A 69 5.90 54.59 5.35
N PHE A 70 6.03 55.90 5.57
CA PHE A 70 5.60 56.95 4.65
C PHE A 70 6.39 56.91 3.33
N SER A 71 7.55 56.26 3.31
CA SER A 71 8.37 56.06 2.11
C SER A 71 7.73 55.13 1.07
N VAL A 72 6.75 54.29 1.47
CA VAL A 72 6.11 53.32 0.59
C VAL A 72 4.87 53.93 -0.05
N ASN A 73 4.86 54.03 -1.37
CA ASN A 73 3.71 54.54 -2.11
C ASN A 73 2.49 53.58 -1.99
N SER A 74 1.29 54.15 -2.13
CA SER A 74 0.04 53.40 -1.96
C SER A 74 -0.13 52.28 -3.00
N GLU A 75 0.34 52.49 -4.23
CA GLU A 75 0.25 51.53 -5.32
C GLU A 75 1.10 50.27 -5.07
N SER A 76 2.35 50.43 -4.63
CA SER A 76 3.24 49.29 -4.29
C SER A 76 2.69 48.51 -3.09
N ARG A 77 2.12 49.21 -2.11
CA ARG A 77 1.43 48.59 -0.96
C ARG A 77 0.28 47.72 -1.44
N GLU A 78 -0.58 48.23 -2.33
CA GLU A 78 -1.70 47.47 -2.87
C GLU A 78 -1.24 46.26 -3.68
N VAL A 79 -0.23 46.42 -4.56
CA VAL A 79 0.36 45.33 -5.35
C VAL A 79 0.91 44.24 -4.44
N PHE A 80 1.62 44.59 -3.36
CA PHE A 80 2.10 43.63 -2.38
C PHE A 80 0.96 42.83 -1.74
N PHE A 81 -0.09 43.51 -1.27
CA PHE A 81 -1.25 42.84 -0.69
C PHE A 81 -1.97 41.91 -1.67
N ARG A 82 -2.09 42.30 -2.94
CA ARG A 82 -2.64 41.45 -4.00
C ARG A 82 -1.79 40.19 -4.21
N LYS A 83 -0.46 40.31 -4.18
CA LYS A 83 0.46 39.14 -4.25
C LYS A 83 0.31 38.22 -3.05
N CYS A 84 0.24 38.75 -1.83
CA CYS A 84 -0.01 37.93 -0.62
C CYS A 84 -1.36 37.22 -0.69
N MET A 85 -2.41 37.92 -1.15
CA MET A 85 -3.73 37.33 -1.33
C MET A 85 -3.72 36.19 -2.36
N ALA A 86 -3.03 36.40 -3.49
CA ALA A 86 -2.85 35.37 -4.51
C ALA A 86 -2.11 34.14 -3.96
N PHE A 87 -1.04 34.36 -3.18
CA PHE A 87 -0.31 33.28 -2.51
C PHE A 87 -1.23 32.48 -1.58
N TYR A 88 -1.90 33.12 -0.62
CA TYR A 88 -2.77 32.41 0.31
C TYR A 88 -3.89 31.67 -0.40
N THR A 89 -4.48 32.28 -1.44
CA THR A 89 -5.52 31.64 -2.25
C THR A 89 -4.97 30.38 -2.94
N ALA A 90 -3.80 30.49 -3.59
CA ALA A 90 -3.17 29.36 -4.29
C ALA A 90 -2.79 28.23 -3.32
N SER A 91 -2.15 28.55 -2.20
CA SER A 91 -1.80 27.57 -1.15
C SER A 91 -3.03 26.89 -0.57
N THR A 92 -4.10 27.64 -0.31
CA THR A 92 -5.35 27.08 0.23
C THR A 92 -6.00 26.13 -0.77
N LYS A 93 -6.11 26.51 -2.06
CA LYS A 93 -6.62 25.62 -3.12
C LYS A 93 -5.80 24.34 -3.22
N TYR A 94 -4.48 24.46 -3.18
CA TYR A 94 -3.58 23.31 -3.22
C TYR A 94 -3.83 22.37 -2.05
N LEU A 95 -3.90 22.89 -0.82
CA LEU A 95 -4.14 22.08 0.37
C LEU A 95 -5.54 21.46 0.38
N MET A 96 -6.58 22.19 -0.02
CA MET A 96 -7.94 21.63 -0.15
C MET A 96 -7.98 20.47 -1.17
N ALA A 97 -7.19 20.54 -2.23
CA ALA A 97 -7.12 19.51 -3.26
C ALA A 97 -6.28 18.29 -2.84
N LYS A 98 -5.27 18.46 -1.98
CA LYS A 98 -4.31 17.41 -1.62
C LYS A 98 -4.53 16.78 -0.26
N LEU A 99 -5.08 17.50 0.71
CA LEU A 99 -5.32 16.97 2.05
C LEU A 99 -6.59 16.11 2.06
N PRO A 100 -6.55 14.86 2.58
CA PRO A 100 -7.70 13.96 2.65
C PRO A 100 -8.68 14.33 3.77
N LEU A 101 -9.07 15.61 3.89
CA LEU A 101 -9.99 16.10 4.94
C LEU A 101 -11.43 15.58 4.81
N LYS A 102 -11.77 15.03 3.63
CA LYS A 102 -13.04 14.34 3.36
C LYS A 102 -13.01 12.86 3.78
N SER A 103 -11.85 12.31 4.14
CA SER A 103 -11.74 10.92 4.58
C SER A 103 -12.42 10.74 5.93
N GLN A 104 -13.50 9.96 5.94
CA GLN A 104 -14.22 9.61 7.15
C GLN A 104 -13.37 8.72 8.07
N PHE A 105 -12.60 7.78 7.50
CA PHE A 105 -11.66 6.94 8.24
C PHE A 105 -10.65 7.74 9.05
N LEU A 106 -9.97 8.72 8.43
CA LEU A 106 -8.99 9.56 9.15
C LEU A 106 -9.64 10.42 10.23
N LYS A 107 -10.85 10.92 9.95
CA LYS A 107 -11.66 11.64 10.94
C LYS A 107 -12.03 10.73 12.12
N ASP A 108 -12.31 9.47 11.89
CA ASP A 108 -12.66 8.53 12.95
C ASP A 108 -11.43 8.04 13.73
N ALA A 109 -10.28 7.90 13.05
CA ALA A 109 -9.04 7.42 13.67
C ALA A 109 -8.55 8.35 14.79
N GLN A 110 -9.00 9.61 14.82
CA GLN A 110 -8.68 10.54 15.90
C GLN A 110 -9.17 10.08 17.27
N TYR A 111 -10.24 9.28 17.32
CA TYR A 111 -10.81 8.80 18.59
C TYR A 111 -9.94 7.74 19.27
N LEU A 112 -8.91 7.22 18.58
CA LEU A 112 -7.86 6.41 19.20
C LEU A 112 -6.98 7.22 20.15
N HIS A 113 -7.04 8.56 20.09
CA HIS A 113 -6.35 9.41 21.06
C HIS A 113 -6.98 9.26 22.46
N PRO A 114 -6.18 9.07 23.53
CA PRO A 114 -6.69 8.81 24.89
C PRO A 114 -7.69 9.86 25.37
N GLU A 115 -7.44 11.13 25.05
CA GLU A 115 -8.31 12.26 25.45
C GLU A 115 -9.67 12.27 24.74
N LYS A 116 -9.79 11.60 23.59
CA LYS A 116 -11.02 11.56 22.79
C LYS A 116 -11.89 10.34 23.09
N ARG A 117 -11.45 9.46 23.98
CA ARG A 117 -12.12 8.23 24.38
C ARG A 117 -13.58 8.42 24.81
N ASN A 118 -13.86 9.42 25.62
CA ASN A 118 -15.19 9.62 26.24
C ASN A 118 -16.14 10.49 25.40
N PHE A 119 -15.77 10.82 24.16
CA PHE A 119 -16.64 11.58 23.28
C PHE A 119 -17.83 10.71 22.83
N SER A 120 -19.02 11.29 22.76
CA SER A 120 -20.25 10.60 22.33
C SER A 120 -20.12 9.97 20.94
N SER A 121 -19.39 10.63 20.04
CA SER A 121 -19.12 10.18 18.67
C SER A 121 -18.10 9.05 18.58
N ALA A 122 -17.32 8.76 19.63
CA ALA A 122 -16.21 7.81 19.59
C ALA A 122 -16.69 6.38 19.27
N LEU A 123 -17.79 5.94 19.89
CA LEU A 123 -18.30 4.59 19.69
C LEU A 123 -18.69 4.33 18.24
N ASN A 124 -19.39 5.27 17.61
CA ASN A 124 -19.79 5.16 16.22
C ASN A 124 -18.60 5.26 15.26
N ALA A 125 -17.59 6.07 15.60
CA ALA A 125 -16.35 6.15 14.84
C ALA A 125 -15.59 4.82 14.84
N ILE A 126 -15.47 4.18 16.01
CA ILE A 126 -14.82 2.88 16.14
C ILE A 126 -15.60 1.79 15.41
N SER A 127 -16.94 1.78 15.46
CA SER A 127 -17.75 0.85 14.67
C SER A 127 -17.50 1.00 13.16
N ARG A 128 -17.40 2.24 12.63
CA ARG A 128 -17.09 2.47 11.21
C ARG A 128 -15.70 1.99 10.82
N ILE A 129 -14.69 2.30 11.62
CA ILE A 129 -13.31 1.80 11.42
C ILE A 129 -13.30 0.26 11.43
N SER A 130 -13.99 -0.34 12.40
CA SER A 130 -14.08 -1.80 12.53
C SER A 130 -14.67 -2.41 11.26
N LEU A 131 -15.75 -1.85 10.74
CA LEU A 131 -16.40 -2.31 9.53
C LEU A 131 -15.48 -2.20 8.30
N GLU A 132 -14.81 -1.06 8.13
CA GLU A 132 -13.88 -0.85 7.00
C GLU A 132 -12.70 -1.84 7.05
N ILE A 133 -12.05 -1.99 8.21
CA ILE A 133 -10.92 -2.91 8.38
C ILE A 133 -11.36 -4.37 8.24
N ALA A 134 -12.49 -4.76 8.83
CA ALA A 134 -13.00 -6.12 8.75
C ALA A 134 -13.38 -6.50 7.31
N ASN A 135 -13.95 -5.58 6.53
CA ASN A 135 -14.22 -5.82 5.13
C ASN A 135 -12.93 -5.95 4.30
N LEU A 136 -11.91 -5.14 4.60
CA LEU A 136 -10.60 -5.22 3.93
C LEU A 136 -9.88 -6.54 4.24
N LEU A 137 -10.06 -7.06 5.46
CA LEU A 137 -9.43 -8.28 5.95
C LEU A 137 -10.38 -9.49 5.95
N LYS A 138 -11.44 -9.49 5.14
CA LYS A 138 -12.50 -10.51 5.19
C LYS A 138 -12.00 -11.96 5.13
N ASN A 139 -10.92 -12.20 4.36
CA ASN A 139 -10.33 -13.54 4.20
C ASN A 139 -9.32 -13.92 5.31
N TYR A 140 -9.02 -12.98 6.21
CA TYR A 140 -8.03 -13.12 7.28
C TYR A 140 -8.61 -12.76 8.65
N LEU A 141 -9.94 -12.68 8.78
CA LEU A 141 -10.59 -12.26 10.02
C LEU A 141 -10.20 -13.15 11.20
N GLN A 142 -10.24 -14.47 10.97
CA GLN A 142 -9.98 -15.46 12.01
C GLN A 142 -8.55 -15.35 12.54
N SER A 143 -7.57 -15.25 11.64
CA SER A 143 -6.16 -15.16 12.02
C SER A 143 -5.81 -13.83 12.68
N VAL A 144 -6.36 -12.72 12.18
CA VAL A 144 -6.04 -11.37 12.69
C VAL A 144 -6.74 -11.09 14.02
N PHE A 145 -8.03 -11.39 14.13
CA PHE A 145 -8.84 -11.06 15.31
C PHE A 145 -8.96 -12.18 16.33
N SER A 146 -8.37 -13.36 16.05
CA SER A 146 -8.46 -14.55 16.91
C SER A 146 -9.92 -14.90 17.23
N VAL A 147 -10.75 -14.97 16.19
CA VAL A 147 -12.19 -15.27 16.28
C VAL A 147 -12.53 -16.60 15.61
N PRO A 148 -13.61 -17.29 16.02
CA PRO A 148 -14.06 -18.53 15.40
C PRO A 148 -14.35 -18.41 13.89
N ASP A 149 -14.28 -19.54 13.18
CA ASP A 149 -14.55 -19.61 11.73
C ASP A 149 -15.97 -19.19 11.35
N THR A 150 -16.92 -19.30 12.28
CA THR A 150 -18.31 -18.90 12.09
C THR A 150 -18.56 -17.40 12.20
N THR A 151 -17.59 -16.63 12.73
CA THR A 151 -17.78 -15.21 13.02
C THR A 151 -17.82 -14.39 11.75
N ASN A 152 -18.94 -13.71 11.52
CA ASN A 152 -19.10 -12.77 10.40
C ASN A 152 -18.62 -11.35 10.77
N VAL A 153 -18.55 -10.48 9.76
CA VAL A 153 -18.11 -9.08 9.93
C VAL A 153 -18.97 -8.31 10.94
N SER A 154 -20.28 -8.54 10.95
CA SER A 154 -21.20 -7.83 11.85
C SER A 154 -20.93 -8.21 13.31
N GLU A 155 -20.83 -9.51 13.58
CA GLU A 155 -20.51 -10.03 14.92
C GLU A 155 -19.18 -9.48 15.44
N LEU A 156 -18.14 -9.45 14.59
CA LEU A 156 -16.86 -8.86 14.96
C LEU A 156 -16.97 -7.37 15.31
N VAL A 157 -17.73 -6.59 14.53
CA VAL A 157 -17.95 -5.16 14.80
C VAL A 157 -18.66 -4.97 16.14
N ASP A 158 -19.64 -5.81 16.47
CA ASP A 158 -20.36 -5.76 17.74
C ASP A 158 -19.48 -6.15 18.93
N MET A 159 -18.60 -7.14 18.76
CA MET A 159 -17.59 -7.51 19.76
C MET A 159 -16.63 -6.34 20.05
N ILE A 160 -16.11 -5.69 19.01
CA ILE A 160 -15.20 -4.54 19.15
C ILE A 160 -15.93 -3.35 19.80
N ARG A 161 -17.17 -3.09 19.37
CA ARG A 161 -18.02 -2.02 19.93
C ARG A 161 -18.23 -2.22 21.43
N SER A 162 -18.54 -3.44 21.86
CA SER A 162 -18.72 -3.81 23.27
C SER A 162 -17.44 -3.65 24.08
N GLN A 163 -16.29 -4.02 23.50
CA GLN A 163 -14.98 -3.79 24.12
C GLN A 163 -14.64 -2.31 24.23
N TRP A 164 -15.00 -1.48 23.25
CA TRP A 164 -14.83 -0.03 23.34
C TRP A 164 -15.66 0.58 24.47
N GLN A 165 -16.91 0.15 24.66
CA GLN A 165 -17.74 0.60 25.79
C GLN A 165 -17.12 0.21 27.12
N SER A 166 -16.67 -1.04 27.24
CA SER A 166 -15.95 -1.51 28.43
C SER A 166 -14.67 -0.71 28.67
N TYR A 167 -13.96 -0.37 27.60
CA TYR A 167 -12.81 0.51 27.64
C TYR A 167 -13.21 1.89 28.12
N GLN A 168 -14.32 2.48 27.66
CA GLN A 168 -14.88 3.78 28.12
C GLN A 168 -15.25 3.81 29.60
N LEU A 169 -15.48 2.67 30.24
CA LEU A 169 -15.75 2.60 31.68
C LEU A 169 -14.49 2.40 32.54
N CYS A 170 -13.33 2.08 31.96
CA CYS A 170 -12.12 1.80 32.73
C CYS A 170 -11.48 3.07 33.30
N GLU A 171 -11.06 3.05 34.56
CA GLU A 171 -10.20 4.10 35.09
C GLU A 171 -8.79 3.96 34.51
N ILE A 172 -8.39 4.88 33.65
CA ILE A 172 -7.06 4.88 33.04
C ILE A 172 -6.24 6.01 33.66
N PRO A 173 -5.10 5.71 34.29
CA PRO A 173 -4.24 6.73 34.87
C PRO A 173 -3.81 7.77 33.83
N LYS A 174 -3.91 9.06 34.18
CA LYS A 174 -3.49 10.16 33.29
C LYS A 174 -2.01 10.06 32.90
N ASP A 175 -1.19 9.51 33.79
CA ASP A 175 0.24 9.28 33.60
C ASP A 175 0.56 8.27 32.49
N TRP A 176 -0.44 7.52 32.01
CA TRP A 176 -0.25 6.63 30.85
C TRP A 176 -0.15 7.39 29.53
N TYR A 177 -0.68 8.61 29.47
CA TYR A 177 -0.75 9.40 28.23
C TYR A 177 -0.34 10.87 28.38
N THR A 178 -0.04 11.34 29.60
CA THR A 178 0.53 12.67 29.86
C THR A 178 1.84 12.52 30.64
N ILE A 179 2.94 13.07 30.10
CA ILE A 179 4.21 13.23 30.84
C ILE A 179 4.25 14.68 31.35
N GLU A 180 4.01 14.90 32.64
CA GLU A 180 4.32 16.19 33.26
C GLU A 180 5.84 16.43 33.19
N THR A 181 6.27 17.47 32.47
CA THR A 181 7.67 17.89 32.53
C THR A 181 7.91 18.67 33.83
N ASN A 182 9.12 18.57 34.41
CA ASN A 182 9.51 19.38 35.57
C ASN A 182 9.36 20.91 35.33
N LYS A 183 9.33 21.33 34.05
CA LYS A 183 9.02 22.70 33.63
C LYS A 183 7.54 23.07 33.86
N ALA A 184 6.61 22.16 33.59
CA ALA A 184 5.19 22.34 33.87
C ALA A 184 4.88 22.39 35.38
N LYS A 185 5.62 21.64 36.23
CA LYS A 185 5.56 21.79 37.69
C LYS A 185 6.04 23.16 38.16
N LYS A 186 7.16 23.66 37.63
CA LYS A 186 7.67 25.02 37.92
C LYS A 186 6.69 26.13 37.50
N ASP A 187 6.10 26.01 36.30
CA ASP A 187 5.10 26.95 35.79
C ASP A 187 3.77 26.92 36.57
N ARG A 188 3.44 25.81 37.24
CA ARG A 188 2.24 25.69 38.08
C ARG A 188 2.43 26.38 39.43
N LEU A 189 3.65 26.33 39.98
CA LEU A 189 4.05 27.07 41.18
C LEU A 189 4.17 28.58 40.92
N GLN A 190 4.39 28.99 39.68
CA GLN A 190 4.35 30.40 39.25
C GLN A 190 3.09 30.72 38.43
N ARG A 191 1.91 30.74 39.06
CA ARG A 191 0.76 31.45 38.48
C ARG A 191 0.00 32.26 39.53
N GLN A 192 0.34 33.54 39.59
CA GLN A 192 -0.63 34.63 39.49
C GLN A 192 0.01 35.73 38.64
N SER A 193 -0.37 35.83 37.37
CA SER A 193 -0.16 37.06 36.61
C SER A 193 -1.39 37.31 35.77
N TYR A 194 -2.11 38.36 36.20
CA TYR A 194 -3.31 38.96 35.63
C TYR A 194 -3.26 39.14 34.10
N TRP A 195 -2.06 39.34 33.53
CA TRP A 195 -1.85 39.50 32.09
C TRP A 195 -2.15 38.23 31.26
N LYS A 196 -2.01 37.02 31.84
CA LYS A 196 -2.40 35.78 31.17
C LYS A 196 -3.92 35.57 31.10
N GLU A 197 -4.69 36.37 31.83
CA GLU A 197 -6.16 36.28 31.87
C GLU A 197 -6.79 37.23 30.83
N VAL A 198 -6.17 38.40 30.63
CA VAL A 198 -6.55 39.38 29.60
C VAL A 198 -6.26 38.86 28.18
N GLU A 199 -5.22 38.04 28.00
CA GLU A 199 -4.86 37.44 26.70
C GLU A 199 -5.81 36.28 26.31
N ARG A 200 -6.50 35.66 27.29
CA ARG A 200 -7.47 34.56 27.05
C ARG A 200 -8.81 35.04 26.50
N THR A 201 -9.22 36.27 26.81
CA THR A 201 -10.50 36.83 26.38
C THR A 201 -10.53 37.19 24.88
N TRP A 202 -9.37 37.31 24.22
CA TRP A 202 -9.28 37.60 22.77
C TRP A 202 -8.84 36.43 21.89
N ILE A 203 -8.39 35.31 22.47
CA ILE A 203 -7.87 34.14 21.75
C ILE A 203 -8.72 32.89 22.07
N ALA A 204 -10.01 32.94 21.76
CA ALA A 204 -10.91 31.79 21.94
C ALA A 204 -10.97 30.83 20.73
N ILE A 205 -10.18 31.05 19.66
CA ILE A 205 -10.33 30.34 18.37
C ILE A 205 -9.03 29.65 17.88
N LEU A 206 -8.05 29.43 18.75
CA LEU A 206 -6.92 28.55 18.42
C LEU A 206 -7.08 27.22 19.16
N PRO A 207 -6.94 26.05 18.49
CA PRO A 207 -6.86 24.78 19.18
C PRO A 207 -5.69 24.84 20.16
N LYS A 208 -5.96 24.45 21.41
CA LYS A 208 -4.99 24.49 22.50
C LYS A 208 -3.72 23.74 22.09
N GLU A 209 -2.60 24.44 21.94
CA GLU A 209 -1.28 23.80 21.97
C GLU A 209 -1.07 23.22 23.37
N GLN A 210 -1.25 21.91 23.50
CA GLN A 210 -0.98 21.22 24.74
C GLN A 210 0.53 21.08 24.93
N SER A 211 1.05 21.83 25.90
CA SER A 211 2.46 21.85 26.33
C SER A 211 2.93 20.59 27.10
N GLY A 212 2.53 19.39 26.67
CA GLY A 212 3.00 18.11 27.21
C GLY A 212 3.74 17.31 26.13
N LYS A 213 4.86 16.65 26.48
CA LYS A 213 5.41 15.61 25.60
C LYS A 213 4.42 14.44 25.60
N ILE A 214 3.74 14.24 24.49
CA ILE A 214 2.78 13.15 24.27
C ILE A 214 3.55 11.83 24.28
N VAL A 215 3.16 10.89 25.15
CA VAL A 215 3.67 9.51 25.16
C VAL A 215 3.35 8.90 23.79
N ARG A 216 4.27 8.11 23.21
CA ARG A 216 3.96 7.46 21.94
C ARG A 216 2.68 6.62 22.06
N ILE A 217 1.80 6.77 21.06
CA ILE A 217 0.45 6.18 21.08
C ILE A 217 0.48 4.64 21.19
N ASP A 218 1.48 4.00 20.61
CA ASP A 218 1.71 2.55 20.71
C ASP A 218 2.09 2.12 22.13
N SER A 219 2.91 2.91 22.84
CA SER A 219 3.24 2.64 24.24
C SER A 219 2.01 2.79 25.15
N TYR A 220 1.15 3.76 24.89
CA TYR A 220 -0.14 3.89 25.58
C TYR A 220 -1.02 2.66 25.36
N TRP A 221 -1.28 2.31 24.09
CA TRP A 221 -2.15 1.20 23.75
C TRP A 221 -1.59 -0.14 24.23
N SER A 222 -0.26 -0.31 24.27
CA SER A 222 0.37 -1.50 24.86
C SER A 222 0.00 -1.70 26.33
N LYS A 223 -0.12 -0.61 27.11
CA LYS A 223 -0.60 -0.68 28.51
C LYS A 223 -2.07 -1.06 28.57
N VAL A 224 -2.90 -0.49 27.69
CA VAL A 224 -4.34 -0.81 27.60
C VAL A 224 -4.54 -2.28 27.22
N PHE A 225 -3.75 -2.81 26.29
CA PHE A 225 -3.81 -4.22 25.89
C PHE A 225 -3.40 -5.17 27.01
N GLY A 226 -2.57 -4.70 27.95
CA GLY A 226 -2.15 -5.46 29.12
C GLY A 226 -3.19 -5.57 30.23
N ILE A 227 -4.33 -4.88 30.12
CA ILE A 227 -5.44 -4.99 31.09
C ILE A 227 -6.06 -6.39 30.98
N ARG A 228 -6.12 -7.10 32.11
CA ARG A 228 -6.66 -8.45 32.21
C ARG A 228 -8.01 -8.45 32.93
N ASN A 229 -8.85 -9.42 32.60
CA ASN A 229 -10.07 -9.75 33.35
C ASN A 229 -9.73 -10.57 34.60
N GLU A 230 -10.75 -10.83 35.43
CA GLU A 230 -10.64 -11.68 36.62
C GLU A 230 -10.09 -13.08 36.29
N ASP A 231 -10.39 -13.59 35.10
CA ASP A 231 -9.91 -14.87 34.58
C ASP A 231 -8.45 -14.85 34.06
N GLY A 232 -7.75 -13.71 34.17
CA GLY A 232 -6.38 -13.53 33.66
C GLY A 232 -6.25 -13.35 32.14
N ALA A 233 -7.33 -13.54 31.38
CA ALA A 233 -7.39 -13.26 29.95
C ALA A 233 -7.32 -11.75 29.63
N CYS A 234 -6.78 -11.38 28.48
CA CYS A 234 -6.74 -9.98 28.05
C CYS A 234 -8.16 -9.45 27.83
N LYS A 235 -8.48 -8.30 28.42
CA LYS A 235 -9.83 -7.71 28.42
C LYS A 235 -10.29 -7.24 27.04
N PHE A 236 -9.34 -6.85 26.19
CA PHE A 236 -9.60 -6.13 24.93
C PHE A 236 -8.96 -6.84 23.73
N VAL A 237 -9.26 -8.12 23.50
CA VAL A 237 -8.61 -8.93 22.44
C VAL A 237 -8.88 -8.34 21.05
N GLN A 238 -10.13 -8.25 20.63
CA GLN A 238 -10.51 -7.79 19.29
C GLN A 238 -10.21 -6.30 19.09
N LEU A 239 -10.43 -5.47 20.12
CA LEU A 239 -10.05 -4.07 20.08
C LEU A 239 -8.53 -3.91 19.94
N SER A 240 -7.72 -4.74 20.60
CA SER A 240 -6.27 -4.67 20.45
C SER A 240 -5.80 -5.02 19.04
N ALA A 241 -6.42 -6.02 18.41
CA ALA A 241 -6.17 -6.37 17.03
C ALA A 241 -6.52 -5.19 16.11
N LEU A 242 -7.72 -4.62 16.25
CA LEU A 242 -8.15 -3.47 15.45
C LEU A 242 -7.16 -2.29 15.56
N VAL A 243 -6.81 -1.90 16.80
CA VAL A 243 -5.95 -0.74 17.02
C VAL A 243 -4.56 -0.99 16.42
N LYS A 244 -4.02 -2.22 16.52
CA LYS A 244 -2.75 -2.57 15.87
C LYS A 244 -2.84 -2.41 14.35
N GLU A 245 -3.87 -2.95 13.72
CA GLU A 245 -4.07 -2.82 12.27
C GLU A 245 -4.11 -1.35 11.85
N VAL A 246 -4.88 -0.51 12.56
CA VAL A 246 -5.01 0.91 12.26
C VAL A 246 -3.68 1.67 12.47
N LEU A 247 -2.91 1.33 13.51
CA LEU A 247 -1.64 2.00 13.80
C LEU A 247 -0.50 1.60 12.85
N ILE A 248 -0.60 0.44 12.18
CA ILE A 248 0.38 -0.05 11.20
C ILE A 248 0.16 0.57 9.81
N LEU A 249 -1.04 1.07 9.51
CA LEU A 249 -1.33 1.75 8.25
C LEU A 249 -0.31 2.87 7.98
N SER A 250 0.49 2.70 6.92
CA SER A 250 1.53 3.65 6.55
C SER A 250 0.95 5.04 6.34
N HIS A 251 1.56 6.05 6.96
CA HIS A 251 1.11 7.44 6.92
C HIS A 251 1.59 8.20 5.67
N GLY A 252 2.26 7.52 4.73
CA GLY A 252 2.71 8.09 3.45
C GLY A 252 3.82 7.26 2.79
N ASN A 253 4.25 7.69 1.61
CA ASN A 253 5.33 7.02 0.85
C ASN A 253 6.73 7.33 1.38
N ALA A 254 6.87 8.18 2.40
CA ALA A 254 8.16 8.61 2.94
C ALA A 254 9.02 7.44 3.45
N GLY A 255 8.43 6.38 4.00
CA GLY A 255 9.17 5.19 4.43
C GLY A 255 9.81 4.44 3.25
N PRO A 256 9.03 4.03 2.24
CA PRO A 256 9.56 3.51 0.98
C PRO A 256 10.57 4.46 0.29
N GLU A 257 10.28 5.75 0.22
CA GLU A 257 11.14 6.77 -0.42
C GLU A 257 12.48 6.96 0.30
N GLN A 258 12.48 6.97 1.63
CA GLN A 258 13.72 6.94 2.42
C GLN A 258 14.50 5.66 2.12
N GLY A 259 13.80 4.54 1.97
CA GLY A 259 14.37 3.27 1.50
C GLY A 259 15.05 3.37 0.14
N PHE A 260 14.40 4.01 -0.84
CA PHE A 260 14.96 4.22 -2.17
C PHE A 260 16.16 5.16 -2.17
N SER A 261 16.13 6.23 -1.36
CA SER A 261 17.28 7.13 -1.19
C SER A 261 18.48 6.38 -0.58
N ILE A 262 18.25 5.55 0.42
CA ILE A 262 19.30 4.69 1.00
C ILE A 262 19.83 3.70 -0.04
N ASN A 263 18.96 3.04 -0.80
CA ASN A 263 19.37 2.12 -1.86
C ASN A 263 20.20 2.83 -2.93
N LYS A 264 19.76 4.01 -3.37
CA LYS A 264 20.49 4.84 -4.32
C LYS A 264 21.89 5.19 -3.77
N SER A 265 21.99 5.63 -2.51
CA SER A 265 23.29 5.91 -1.88
C SER A 265 24.23 4.68 -1.84
N MET A 266 23.68 3.47 -1.68
CA MET A 266 24.47 2.24 -1.67
C MET A 266 24.91 1.83 -3.08
N ILE A 267 24.04 2.00 -4.08
CA ILE A 267 24.36 1.74 -5.48
C ILE A 267 25.40 2.75 -5.99
N ASP A 268 25.27 4.02 -5.62
CA ASP A 268 26.23 5.07 -5.98
C ASP A 268 27.61 4.79 -5.34
N ALA A 269 27.66 4.26 -4.11
CA ALA A 269 28.91 3.96 -3.41
C ALA A 269 29.57 2.64 -3.84
N HIS A 270 28.79 1.60 -4.13
CA HIS A 270 29.30 0.24 -4.39
C HIS A 270 29.14 -0.23 -5.84
N GLY A 271 28.51 0.58 -6.70
CA GLY A 271 28.30 0.32 -8.13
C GLY A 271 26.99 -0.40 -8.46
N THR A 272 26.57 -0.30 -9.72
CA THR A 272 25.30 -0.85 -10.24
C THR A 272 25.29 -2.37 -10.43
N LYS A 273 26.44 -3.04 -10.23
CA LYS A 273 26.58 -4.50 -10.38
C LYS A 273 26.19 -5.28 -9.12
N LEU A 274 25.74 -4.62 -8.05
CA LEU A 274 25.28 -5.30 -6.85
C LEU A 274 24.01 -6.10 -7.14
N GLY A 275 24.04 -7.39 -6.79
CA GLY A 275 22.83 -8.23 -6.77
C GLY A 275 21.84 -7.77 -5.70
N GLU A 276 20.57 -8.12 -5.91
CA GLU A 276 19.47 -7.78 -4.99
C GLU A 276 19.70 -8.30 -3.57
N ASP A 277 20.17 -9.54 -3.42
CA ASP A 277 20.45 -10.15 -2.11
C ASP A 277 21.51 -9.38 -1.32
N VAL A 278 22.53 -8.87 -2.02
CA VAL A 278 23.61 -8.08 -1.41
C VAL A 278 23.06 -6.72 -0.95
N LEU A 279 22.20 -6.09 -1.75
CA LEU A 279 21.52 -4.84 -1.36
C LEU A 279 20.63 -5.05 -0.14
N ILE A 280 19.86 -6.14 -0.10
CA ILE A 280 19.01 -6.49 1.06
C ILE A 280 19.88 -6.71 2.31
N ALA A 281 20.99 -7.45 2.19
CA ALA A 281 21.90 -7.72 3.30
C ALA A 281 22.54 -6.43 3.84
N LEU A 282 23.09 -5.58 2.97
CA LEU A 282 23.65 -4.28 3.37
C LEU A 282 22.61 -3.39 4.03
N ARG A 283 21.38 -3.38 3.50
CA ARG A 283 20.27 -2.61 4.09
C ARG A 283 19.91 -3.09 5.49
N ARG A 284 19.87 -4.41 5.71
CA ARG A 284 19.61 -5.00 7.04
C ARG A 284 20.68 -4.59 8.05
N VAL A 285 21.95 -4.65 7.65
CA VAL A 285 23.08 -4.24 8.51
C VAL A 285 22.99 -2.75 8.84
N LYS A 286 22.84 -1.89 7.82
CA LYS A 286 22.72 -0.42 8.01
C LYS A 286 21.52 -0.07 8.90
N HIS A 287 20.38 -0.71 8.70
CA HIS A 287 19.19 -0.48 9.53
C HIS A 287 19.43 -0.87 10.99
N ARG A 288 20.07 -2.02 11.24
CA ARG A 288 20.39 -2.46 12.60
C ARG A 288 21.35 -1.50 13.30
N ILE A 289 22.39 -1.02 12.61
CA ILE A 289 23.34 -0.03 13.17
C ILE A 289 22.61 1.26 13.54
N LEU A 290 21.72 1.75 12.67
CA LEU A 290 20.93 2.95 12.93
C LEU A 290 19.97 2.79 14.12
N GLN A 291 19.34 1.62 14.27
CA GLN A 291 18.46 1.33 15.40
C GLN A 291 19.19 1.36 16.75
N VAL A 292 20.45 0.91 16.77
CA VAL A 292 21.27 0.84 18.00
C VAL A 292 21.86 2.21 18.36
N GLY A 293 21.74 3.22 17.51
CA GLY A 293 22.24 4.58 17.76
C GLY A 293 23.57 4.90 17.08
N GLY A 294 24.09 3.99 16.25
CA GLY A 294 25.31 4.17 15.49
C GLY A 294 26.32 3.04 15.70
N ILE A 295 27.48 3.17 15.08
CA ILE A 295 28.52 2.12 15.11
C ILE A 295 29.25 2.04 16.46
N GLN A 296 29.29 3.15 17.21
CA GLN A 296 29.96 3.23 18.51
C GLN A 296 29.19 2.48 19.60
N GLU A 297 27.87 2.49 19.52
CA GLU A 297 26.97 1.78 20.44
C GLU A 297 26.70 0.32 20.00
N PHE A 298 27.28 -0.10 18.87
CA PHE A 298 27.03 -1.42 18.32
C PHE A 298 27.95 -2.47 18.96
N GLU A 299 27.36 -3.32 19.80
CA GLU A 299 28.07 -4.43 20.43
C GLU A 299 28.31 -5.58 19.46
N ILE A 300 29.59 -5.95 19.28
CA ILE A 300 29.98 -7.12 18.49
C ILE A 300 29.80 -8.38 19.34
N THR A 301 28.74 -9.13 19.04
CA THR A 301 28.44 -10.39 19.75
C THR A 301 29.30 -11.55 19.25
N ARG A 302 29.50 -12.56 20.09
CA ARG A 302 30.23 -13.80 19.73
C ARG A 302 29.61 -14.52 18.52
N ALA A 303 28.28 -14.51 18.41
CA ALA A 303 27.57 -15.08 17.26
C ALA A 303 27.92 -14.36 15.93
N LEU A 304 28.13 -13.04 15.95
CA LEU A 304 28.60 -12.30 14.77
C LEU A 304 30.00 -12.74 14.37
N LEU A 305 30.91 -12.90 15.33
CA LEU A 305 32.28 -13.38 15.07
C LEU A 305 32.29 -14.79 14.48
N GLU A 306 31.48 -15.70 15.03
CA GLU A 306 31.32 -17.05 14.51
C GLU A 306 30.70 -17.05 13.10
N SER A 307 29.72 -16.18 12.84
CA SER A 307 29.11 -16.01 11.51
C SER A 307 30.12 -15.52 10.48
N VAL A 308 31.01 -14.57 10.84
CA VAL A 308 32.08 -14.10 9.95
C VAL A 308 33.10 -15.21 9.69
N LYS A 309 33.49 -15.97 10.71
CA LYS A 309 34.41 -17.10 10.57
C LYS A 309 33.88 -18.17 9.60
N GLN A 310 32.57 -18.41 9.59
CA GLN A 310 31.92 -19.37 8.68
C GLN A 310 31.58 -18.81 7.29
N SER A 311 31.70 -17.49 7.08
CA SER A 311 31.24 -16.82 5.85
C SER A 311 31.84 -17.41 4.58
N ARG A 312 33.13 -17.73 4.60
CA ARG A 312 33.83 -18.32 3.45
C ARG A 312 33.31 -19.72 3.12
N SER A 313 33.13 -20.56 4.14
CA SER A 313 32.58 -21.90 3.98
C SER A 313 31.17 -21.85 3.40
N ARG A 314 30.31 -20.95 3.90
CA ARG A 314 28.94 -20.77 3.41
C ARG A 314 28.90 -20.29 1.96
N TYR A 315 29.80 -19.36 1.60
CA TYR A 315 29.93 -18.89 0.22
C TYR A 315 30.33 -20.03 -0.73
N GLU A 316 31.29 -20.86 -0.35
CA GLU A 316 31.72 -21.99 -1.17
C GLU A 316 30.62 -23.05 -1.33
N GLU A 317 29.84 -23.30 -0.28
CA GLU A 317 28.68 -24.19 -0.33
C GLU A 317 27.57 -23.65 -1.25
N GLU A 318 27.30 -22.34 -1.20
CA GLU A 318 26.35 -21.67 -2.10
C GLU A 318 26.81 -21.75 -3.56
N LEU A 319 28.10 -21.54 -3.82
CA LEU A 319 28.69 -21.62 -5.16
C LEU A 319 28.55 -23.03 -5.75
N ARG A 320 28.87 -24.06 -4.94
CA ARG A 320 28.64 -25.47 -5.30
C ARG A 320 27.17 -25.77 -5.55
N SER A 321 26.28 -25.19 -4.77
CA SER A 321 24.83 -25.38 -4.93
C SER A 321 24.33 -24.77 -6.25
N LYS A 322 24.79 -23.57 -6.59
CA LYS A 322 24.48 -22.94 -7.89
C LYS A 322 25.03 -23.71 -9.08
N GLU A 323 26.21 -24.31 -8.95
CA GLU A 323 26.77 -25.22 -9.99
C GLU A 323 25.94 -26.50 -10.14
N LYS A 324 25.49 -27.07 -9.02
CA LYS A 324 24.59 -28.24 -9.03
C LYS A 324 23.24 -27.90 -9.64
N GLU A 325 22.66 -26.74 -9.35
CA GLU A 325 21.40 -26.32 -9.98
C GLU A 325 21.55 -26.05 -11.47
N LYS A 326 22.62 -25.39 -11.90
CA LYS A 326 22.91 -25.21 -13.33
C LYS A 326 23.05 -26.54 -14.05
N SER A 327 23.78 -27.49 -13.48
CA SER A 327 23.93 -28.82 -14.08
C SER A 327 22.64 -29.63 -14.08
N LYS A 328 21.80 -29.54 -13.03
CA LYS A 328 20.45 -30.13 -13.03
C LYS A 328 19.55 -29.52 -14.09
N ASN A 329 19.48 -28.18 -14.19
CA ASN A 329 18.67 -27.49 -15.18
C ASN A 329 19.08 -27.81 -16.63
N VAL A 330 20.39 -28.00 -16.87
CA VAL A 330 20.87 -28.46 -18.18
C VAL A 330 20.38 -29.90 -18.45
N LYS A 331 20.55 -30.81 -17.48
CA LYS A 331 20.08 -32.20 -17.61
C LYS A 331 18.57 -32.32 -17.79
N GLU A 332 17.77 -31.53 -17.07
CA GLU A 332 16.31 -31.49 -17.22
C GLU A 332 15.89 -30.97 -18.59
N LYS A 333 16.54 -29.90 -19.07
CA LYS A 333 16.29 -29.38 -20.44
C LYS A 333 16.68 -30.39 -21.51
N ASP A 334 17.76 -31.12 -21.32
CA ASP A 334 18.20 -32.16 -22.26
C ASP A 334 17.24 -33.35 -22.25
N ALA A 335 16.78 -33.80 -21.08
CA ALA A 335 15.79 -34.86 -20.95
C ALA A 335 14.41 -34.47 -21.54
N GLN A 336 13.97 -33.23 -21.33
CA GLN A 336 12.72 -32.72 -21.89
C GLN A 336 12.78 -32.66 -23.42
N LYS A 337 13.90 -32.19 -23.99
CA LYS A 337 14.14 -32.22 -25.44
C LYS A 337 14.18 -33.64 -26.01
N GLU A 338 14.76 -34.59 -25.28
CA GLU A 338 14.84 -35.99 -25.70
C GLU A 338 13.45 -36.66 -25.72
N SER A 339 12.60 -36.36 -24.72
CA SER A 339 11.19 -36.77 -24.68
C SER A 339 10.40 -36.17 -25.84
N GLU A 340 10.53 -34.87 -26.11
CA GLU A 340 9.88 -34.20 -27.25
C GLU A 340 10.31 -34.80 -28.59
N LEU A 341 11.58 -35.22 -28.71
CA LEU A 341 12.10 -35.83 -29.92
C LEU A 341 11.54 -37.24 -30.13
N TYR A 342 11.34 -38.00 -29.06
CA TYR A 342 10.69 -39.32 -29.09
C TYR A 342 9.21 -39.24 -29.50
N GLU A 343 8.47 -38.27 -28.98
CA GLU A 343 7.07 -38.03 -29.37
C GLU A 343 6.95 -37.68 -30.86
N ILE A 344 7.77 -36.75 -31.34
CA ILE A 344 7.80 -36.38 -32.77
C ILE A 344 8.16 -37.60 -33.65
N GLU A 345 9.04 -38.49 -33.19
CA GLU A 345 9.36 -39.72 -33.91
C GLU A 345 8.20 -40.71 -33.97
N ASN A 346 7.40 -40.82 -32.93
CA ASN A 346 6.20 -41.64 -32.94
C ASN A 346 5.11 -41.06 -33.83
N ASP A 347 4.93 -39.74 -33.82
CA ASP A 347 3.98 -39.05 -34.71
C ASP A 347 4.36 -39.23 -36.18
N ILE A 348 5.65 -39.14 -36.51
CA ILE A 348 6.15 -39.42 -37.87
C ILE A 348 5.77 -40.85 -38.29
N LYS A 349 6.01 -41.85 -37.44
CA LYS A 349 5.66 -43.25 -37.73
C LYS A 349 4.15 -43.45 -37.95
N LEU A 350 3.31 -42.75 -37.18
CA LEU A 350 1.85 -42.83 -37.33
C LEU A 350 1.39 -42.19 -38.65
N VAL A 351 1.95 -41.04 -39.02
CA VAL A 351 1.66 -40.37 -40.28
C VAL A 351 2.12 -41.21 -41.48
N GLU A 352 3.30 -41.82 -41.41
CA GLU A 352 3.82 -42.74 -42.44
C GLU A 352 2.87 -43.94 -42.65
N LYS A 353 2.41 -44.58 -41.57
CA LYS A 353 1.38 -45.64 -41.65
C LYS A 353 0.07 -45.13 -42.25
N GLY A 354 -0.34 -43.90 -41.92
CA GLY A 354 -1.53 -43.26 -42.50
C GLY A 354 -1.40 -43.04 -44.01
N ILE A 355 -0.21 -42.69 -44.49
CA ILE A 355 0.10 -42.54 -45.92
C ILE A 355 0.02 -43.89 -46.62
N GLU A 356 0.60 -44.95 -46.04
CA GLU A 356 0.55 -46.31 -46.58
C GLU A 356 -0.90 -46.81 -46.75
N VAL A 357 -1.76 -46.58 -45.76
CA VAL A 357 -3.19 -46.92 -45.84
C VAL A 357 -3.91 -46.11 -46.93
N ALA A 358 -3.59 -44.83 -47.08
CA ALA A 358 -4.16 -43.99 -48.13
C ALA A 358 -3.70 -44.45 -49.53
N GLU A 359 -2.44 -44.86 -49.68
CA GLU A 359 -1.91 -45.44 -50.93
C GLU A 359 -2.59 -46.75 -51.29
N LYS A 360 -2.81 -47.63 -50.30
CA LYS A 360 -3.55 -48.88 -50.51
C LYS A 360 -4.99 -48.62 -50.95
N ALA A 361 -5.67 -47.65 -50.34
CA ALA A 361 -7.03 -47.27 -50.73
C ALA A 361 -7.09 -46.68 -52.15
N ILE A 362 -6.09 -45.89 -52.56
CA ILE A 362 -5.96 -45.39 -53.94
C ILE A 362 -5.74 -46.56 -54.92
N SER A 363 -4.86 -47.50 -54.59
CA SER A 363 -4.59 -48.68 -55.43
C SER A 363 -5.81 -49.57 -55.58
N ASP A 364 -6.51 -49.86 -54.48
CA ASP A 364 -7.75 -50.66 -54.48
C ASP A 364 -8.87 -49.95 -55.26
N GLY A 365 -8.97 -48.62 -55.16
CA GLY A 365 -9.90 -47.81 -55.96
C GLY A 365 -9.56 -47.84 -57.46
N SER A 366 -8.29 -47.74 -57.81
CA SER A 366 -7.82 -47.80 -59.21
C SER A 366 -8.09 -49.16 -59.85
N ASN A 367 -7.82 -50.25 -59.12
CA ASN A 367 -8.08 -51.60 -59.60
C ASN A 367 -9.58 -51.86 -59.86
N LYS A 368 -10.46 -51.33 -58.99
CA LYS A 368 -11.92 -51.41 -59.17
C LYS A 368 -12.42 -50.57 -60.35
N LEU A 369 -11.84 -49.38 -60.53
CA LEU A 369 -12.13 -48.50 -61.66
C LEU A 369 -11.78 -49.19 -62.99
N ASP A 370 -10.59 -49.79 -63.10
CA ASP A 370 -10.15 -50.50 -64.30
C ASP A 370 -11.05 -51.71 -64.62
N GLN A 371 -11.46 -52.45 -63.59
CA GLN A 371 -12.43 -53.55 -63.73
C GLN A 371 -13.78 -53.05 -64.25
N HIS A 372 -14.31 -51.95 -63.70
CA HIS A 372 -15.60 -51.38 -64.11
C HIS A 372 -15.59 -50.72 -65.49
N LEU A 373 -14.43 -50.29 -66.00
CA LEU A 373 -14.25 -49.76 -67.37
C LEU A 373 -14.17 -50.86 -68.44
N SER A 374 -13.78 -52.08 -68.07
CA SER A 374 -13.61 -53.22 -68.98
C SER A 374 -14.91 -53.96 -69.38
N VAL A 375 -16.04 -53.65 -68.71
CA VAL A 375 -17.33 -54.32 -68.93
C VAL A 375 -18.17 -53.59 -69.98
N LYS A 376 -18.75 -54.35 -70.94
CA LYS A 376 -19.57 -53.83 -72.07
C LYS A 376 -20.78 -52.96 -71.70
N ASN A 377 -21.26 -53.02 -70.45
CA ASN A 377 -22.41 -52.25 -69.97
C ASN A 377 -21.96 -51.36 -68.80
N VAL A 378 -21.60 -50.12 -69.14
CA VAL A 378 -20.93 -49.18 -68.24
C VAL A 378 -21.91 -48.65 -67.19
N ASN A 379 -21.73 -49.04 -65.93
CA ASN A 379 -22.49 -48.48 -64.81
C ASN A 379 -21.81 -47.18 -64.31
N THR A 380 -22.36 -46.05 -64.71
CA THR A 380 -21.82 -44.70 -64.47
C THR A 380 -21.80 -44.31 -62.98
N GLU A 381 -22.67 -44.88 -62.14
CA GLU A 381 -22.70 -44.60 -60.71
C GLU A 381 -21.53 -45.25 -59.96
N LYS A 382 -21.16 -46.49 -60.33
CA LYS A 382 -20.02 -47.20 -59.72
C LYS A 382 -18.69 -46.56 -60.07
N ILE A 383 -18.52 -46.12 -61.32
CA ILE A 383 -17.33 -45.37 -61.78
C ILE A 383 -17.20 -44.03 -61.05
N ARG A 384 -18.31 -43.35 -60.77
CA ARG A 384 -18.30 -42.11 -59.96
C ARG A 384 -17.89 -42.39 -58.52
N ALA A 385 -18.35 -43.50 -57.92
CA ALA A 385 -17.96 -43.90 -56.57
C ALA A 385 -16.47 -44.26 -56.47
N ASP A 386 -15.93 -45.00 -57.44
CA ASP A 386 -14.50 -45.36 -57.46
C ASP A 386 -13.61 -44.13 -57.69
N ASN A 387 -14.00 -43.22 -58.59
CA ASN A 387 -13.31 -41.94 -58.77
C ASN A 387 -13.37 -41.05 -57.50
N ALA A 388 -14.49 -41.03 -56.79
CA ALA A 388 -14.60 -40.30 -55.53
C ALA A 388 -13.67 -40.88 -54.44
N LEU A 389 -13.53 -42.21 -54.37
CA LEU A 389 -12.60 -42.88 -53.45
C LEU A 389 -11.13 -42.54 -53.76
N ILE A 390 -10.75 -42.50 -55.05
CA ILE A 390 -9.41 -42.10 -55.47
C ILE A 390 -9.14 -40.63 -55.12
N GLN A 391 -10.08 -39.73 -55.40
CA GLN A 391 -9.95 -38.30 -55.07
C GLN A 391 -9.81 -38.08 -53.55
N MET A 392 -10.67 -38.71 -52.74
CA MET A 392 -10.57 -38.66 -51.28
C MET A 392 -9.24 -39.23 -50.78
N GLY A 393 -8.74 -40.32 -51.38
CA GLY A 393 -7.44 -40.90 -51.08
C GLY A 393 -6.28 -39.94 -51.39
N LEU A 394 -6.31 -39.28 -52.55
CA LEU A 394 -5.31 -38.31 -52.98
C LEU A 394 -5.29 -37.06 -52.08
N GLU A 395 -6.47 -36.53 -51.71
CA GLU A 395 -6.58 -35.40 -50.78
C GLU A 395 -6.04 -35.75 -49.39
N ARG A 396 -6.40 -36.94 -48.87
CA ARG A 396 -5.91 -37.44 -47.58
C ARG A 396 -4.39 -37.65 -47.61
N LYS A 397 -3.85 -38.21 -48.69
CA LYS A 397 -2.41 -38.40 -48.88
C LYS A 397 -1.66 -37.07 -48.92
N LYS A 398 -2.19 -36.08 -49.64
CA LYS A 398 -1.60 -34.73 -49.72
C LYS A 398 -1.50 -34.10 -48.33
N LYS A 399 -2.60 -34.13 -47.55
CA LYS A 399 -2.64 -33.59 -46.19
C LYS A 399 -1.63 -34.27 -45.26
N LEU A 400 -1.58 -35.61 -45.28
CA LEU A 400 -0.63 -36.37 -44.46
C LEU A 400 0.84 -36.10 -44.86
N ASN A 401 1.11 -35.85 -46.14
CA ASN A 401 2.45 -35.52 -46.61
C ASN A 401 2.88 -34.09 -46.19
N ASP A 402 1.95 -33.14 -46.14
CA ASP A 402 2.18 -31.80 -45.58
C ASP A 402 2.46 -31.88 -44.08
N ASP A 403 1.69 -32.68 -43.34
CA ASP A 403 1.89 -32.94 -41.90
C ASP A 403 3.27 -33.59 -41.63
N LEU A 404 3.65 -34.58 -42.45
CA LEU A 404 4.97 -35.23 -42.38
C LEU A 404 6.11 -34.22 -42.63
N SER A 405 5.98 -33.36 -43.64
CA SER A 405 6.96 -32.31 -43.94
C SER A 405 7.14 -31.34 -42.76
N ASN A 406 6.05 -30.98 -42.08
CA ASN A 406 6.07 -30.11 -40.92
C ASN A 406 6.74 -30.78 -39.71
N LEU A 407 6.43 -32.06 -39.44
CA LEU A 407 7.07 -32.83 -38.37
C LEU A 407 8.57 -33.03 -38.61
N ILE A 408 8.98 -33.31 -39.85
CA ILE A 408 10.40 -33.41 -40.23
C ILE A 408 11.14 -32.08 -40.02
N LYS A 409 10.51 -30.94 -40.40
CA LYS A 409 11.08 -29.61 -40.13
C LYS A 409 11.22 -29.34 -38.63
N LYS A 410 10.21 -29.69 -37.83
CA LYS A 410 10.24 -29.56 -36.36
C LYS A 410 11.36 -30.41 -35.74
N LYS A 411 11.50 -31.66 -36.18
CA LYS A 411 12.59 -32.57 -35.78
C LYS A 411 13.98 -32.00 -36.13
N LYS A 412 14.16 -31.46 -37.33
CA LYS A 412 15.44 -30.83 -37.75
C LYS A 412 15.79 -29.62 -36.90
N LYS A 413 14.81 -28.75 -36.58
CA LYS A 413 15.02 -27.58 -35.70
C LYS A 413 15.46 -27.98 -34.29
N LEU A 414 14.84 -29.02 -33.71
CA LEU A 414 15.25 -29.55 -32.41
C LEU A 414 16.67 -30.16 -32.43
N LYS A 415 17.07 -30.80 -33.53
CA LYS A 415 18.42 -31.39 -33.65
C LYS A 415 19.53 -30.35 -33.89
N LEU A 416 19.22 -29.23 -34.55
CA LEU A 416 20.15 -28.11 -34.82
C LEU A 416 20.43 -27.24 -33.59
N THR A 417 19.64 -27.39 -32.53
CA THR A 417 19.81 -26.69 -31.24
C THR A 417 20.60 -27.53 -30.22
N LYS A 418 21.32 -28.54 -30.71
CA LYS A 418 22.28 -29.39 -29.99
C LYS A 418 23.69 -28.91 -30.31
#